data_AF-A0A4Y2WCK4-F1
#
_entry.id   AF-A0A4Y2WCK4-F1
#
_cell.length_a   1.000
_cell.length_b   1.000
_cell.length_c   1.000
_cell.angle_alpha   90.00
_cell.angle_beta   90.00
_cell.angle_gamma   90.00
#
_symmetry.space_group_name_H-M   'P 1'
#
loop_
_entity.id
_entity.type
_entity.pdbx_description
1 polymer ?
#
loop_
_entity_poly.entity_id
_entity_poly.type
_entity_poly.pdbx_seq_one_letter_code
_entity_poly.pdbx_strand_id
1 'polypeptide(L)'
;MKNFVKAMDCGRSGFQYLRLNSPKVSEAKIKEGIFVGPQITQLMKDSVFESKLTEKEAAAWTSEGVSKKLPRKSQSGKLQANHQ
;
A
#
# COMPACT_ATOMS: atom_id res chain seq x y z
N MET A 1 7.35 -7.05 7.67
CA MET A 1 6.74 -5.70 7.78
C MET A 1 7.77 -4.58 7.67
N LYS A 2 9.03 -4.80 8.09
CA LYS A 2 10.07 -3.76 8.17
C LYS A 2 10.45 -3.16 6.82
N ASN A 3 10.45 -3.95 5.74
CA ASN A 3 10.78 -3.44 4.39
C ASN A 3 9.66 -2.59 3.83
N PHE A 4 8.41 -3.02 4.03
CA PHE A 4 7.23 -2.27 3.65
C PHE A 4 7.18 -0.90 4.33
N VAL A 5 7.42 -0.84 5.63
CA VAL A 5 7.43 0.40 6.42
C VAL A 5 8.52 1.36 5.95
N LYS A 6 9.68 0.84 5.54
CA LYS A 6 10.77 1.66 4.98
C LYS A 6 10.45 2.22 3.58
N ALA A 7 9.67 1.47 2.79
CA ALA A 7 9.24 1.88 1.47
C ALA A 7 7.98 2.78 1.49
N MET A 8 7.26 2.78 2.61
CA MET A 8 6.02 3.52 2.81
C MET A 8 6.27 5.01 2.87
N ASP A 9 5.55 5.75 2.03
CA ASP A 9 5.61 7.21 2.00
C ASP A 9 4.42 7.78 2.79
N CYS A 10 4.72 8.52 3.85
CA CYS A 10 3.72 9.09 4.76
C CYS A 10 2.80 10.12 4.07
N GLY A 11 3.20 10.64 2.90
CA GLY A 11 2.40 11.54 2.08
C GLY A 11 1.52 10.85 1.04
N ARG A 12 1.58 9.51 0.91
CA ARG A 12 0.86 8.76 -0.13
C ARG A 12 -0.42 8.11 0.36
N SER A 13 -1.23 7.68 -0.62
CA SER A 13 -2.53 7.05 -0.43
C SER A 13 -2.47 5.79 0.43
N GLY A 14 -1.39 5.00 0.36
CA GLY A 14 -1.21 3.81 1.20
C GLY A 14 -1.19 4.17 2.70
N PHE A 15 -0.41 5.18 3.09
CA PHE A 15 -0.35 5.66 4.47
C PHE A 15 -1.66 6.31 4.94
N GLN A 16 -2.31 7.07 4.07
CA GLN A 16 -3.60 7.68 4.39
C GLN A 16 -4.69 6.63 4.58
N TYR A 17 -4.68 5.56 3.79
CA TYR A 17 -5.60 4.43 3.94
C TYR A 17 -5.41 3.72 5.29
N LEU A 18 -4.15 3.51 5.71
CA LEU A 18 -3.84 2.94 7.02
C LEU A 18 -4.37 3.79 8.18
N ARG A 19 -4.21 5.13 8.10
CA ARG A 19 -4.76 6.05 9.11
C ARG A 19 -6.29 5.96 9.19
N LEU A 20 -6.96 5.83 8.05
CA LEU A 20 -8.42 5.73 8.01
C LEU A 20 -8.95 4.37 8.49
N ASN A 21 -8.31 3.27 8.06
CA ASN A 21 -8.74 1.92 8.37
C ASN A 21 -8.37 1.50 9.82
N SER A 22 -7.34 2.12 10.39
CA SER A 22 -6.86 1.85 11.74
C SER A 22 -6.87 3.10 12.62
N PRO A 23 -8.05 3.69 12.93
CA PRO A 23 -8.15 4.91 13.75
C PRO A 23 -7.63 4.71 15.18
N LYS A 24 -7.55 3.46 15.64
CA LYS A 24 -6.97 3.09 16.95
C LYS A 24 -5.44 3.03 16.95
N VAL A 25 -4.81 3.06 15.77
CA VAL A 25 -3.35 3.02 15.64
C VAL A 25 -2.88 4.44 15.39
N SER A 26 -2.08 4.95 16.31
CA SER A 26 -1.43 6.26 16.15
C SER A 26 -0.51 6.26 14.94
N GLU A 27 -0.37 7.42 14.30
CA GLU A 27 0.54 7.63 13.17
C GLU A 27 1.98 7.14 13.44
N ALA A 28 2.50 7.38 14.65
CA ALA A 28 3.83 6.92 15.06
C ALA A 28 3.97 5.39 14.96
N LYS A 29 2.98 4.64 15.44
CA LYS A 29 2.97 3.18 15.35
C LYS A 29 2.89 2.66 13.91
N ILE A 30 2.16 3.36 13.04
CA ILE A 30 2.11 3.04 11.60
C ILE A 30 3.51 3.24 10.97
N LYS A 31 4.18 4.36 11.29
CA LYS A 31 5.55 4.66 10.85
C LYS A 31 6.60 3.70 11.41
N GLU A 32 6.38 3.14 12.59
CA GLU A 32 7.24 2.13 13.18
C GLU A 32 6.90 0.71 12.71
N GLY A 33 5.81 0.54 11.94
CA GLY A 33 5.38 -0.78 11.50
C GLY A 33 4.77 -1.65 12.60
N ILE A 34 4.35 -1.03 13.70
CA ILE A 34 3.77 -1.69 14.85
C ILE A 34 2.27 -1.86 14.58
N PHE A 35 1.96 -2.99 13.97
CA PHE A 35 0.59 -3.47 13.76
C PHE A 35 0.34 -4.70 14.61
N VAL A 36 -0.87 -4.83 15.13
CA VAL A 36 -1.29 -6.06 15.83
C VAL A 36 -1.58 -7.15 14.80
N GLY A 37 -1.30 -8.42 15.12
CA GLY A 37 -1.46 -9.55 14.18
C GLY A 37 -2.78 -9.56 13.38
N PRO A 38 -3.95 -9.33 14.01
CA PRO A 38 -5.23 -9.22 13.31
C PRO A 38 -5.30 -8.09 12.28
N GLN A 39 -4.66 -6.94 12.53
CA GLN A 39 -4.64 -5.80 11.60
C GLN A 39 -3.83 -6.13 10.35
N ILE A 40 -2.62 -6.69 10.51
CA ILE A 40 -1.78 -7.10 9.35
C ILE A 40 -2.52 -8.14 8.52
N THR A 41 -3.17 -9.09 9.18
CA THR A 41 -3.91 -10.16 8.50
C THR A 41 -5.11 -9.63 7.71
N GLN A 42 -5.81 -8.61 8.23
CA GLN A 42 -6.88 -7.93 7.49
C GLN A 42 -6.34 -7.15 6.30
N LEU A 43 -5.25 -6.40 6.49
CA LEU A 43 -4.57 -5.65 5.44
C LEU A 43 -4.07 -6.54 4.29
N MET A 44 -3.54 -7.72 4.61
CA MET A 44 -3.10 -8.71 3.61
C MET A 44 -4.24 -9.32 2.79
N LYS A 45 -5.49 -9.21 3.26
CA LYS A 45 -6.68 -9.68 2.54
C LYS A 45 -7.42 -8.54 1.84
N ASP A 46 -6.99 -7.31 2.04
CA ASP A 46 -7.66 -6.12 1.56
C ASP A 46 -7.10 -5.71 0.19
N SER A 47 -7.81 -6.10 -0.87
CA SER A 47 -7.44 -5.72 -2.23
C SER A 47 -7.56 -4.22 -2.50
N VAL A 48 -8.40 -3.51 -1.72
CA VAL A 48 -8.50 -2.05 -1.83
C VAL A 48 -7.21 -1.43 -1.33
N PHE A 49 -6.66 -1.93 -0.22
CA PHE A 49 -5.37 -1.46 0.27
C PHE A 49 -4.27 -1.61 -0.77
N GLU A 50 -4.13 -2.79 -1.39
CA GLU A 50 -3.12 -3.02 -2.43
C GLU A 50 -3.27 -2.05 -3.61
N SER A 51 -4.51 -1.73 -4.01
CA SER A 51 -4.77 -0.77 -5.08
C SER A 51 -4.38 0.68 -4.73
N LYS A 52 -4.23 1.01 -3.44
CA LYS A 52 -3.81 2.34 -2.96
C LYS A 52 -2.30 2.46 -2.81
N LEU A 53 -1.56 1.35 -2.89
CA LEU A 53 -0.10 1.35 -2.82
C LEU A 53 0.50 1.85 -4.13
N THR A 54 1.58 2.61 -4.02
CA THR A 54 2.44 2.91 -5.17
C THR A 54 3.22 1.67 -5.60
N GLU A 55 3.80 1.66 -6.80
CA GLU A 55 4.58 0.52 -7.30
C GLU A 55 5.72 0.11 -6.34
N LYS A 56 6.39 1.09 -5.71
CA LYS A 56 7.46 0.84 -4.73
C LYS A 56 6.92 0.21 -3.45
N GLU A 57 5.80 0.70 -2.95
CA GLU A 57 5.16 0.19 -1.74
C GLU A 57 4.58 -1.21 -1.99
N ALA A 58 3.95 -1.43 -3.15
CA ALA A 58 3.40 -2.72 -3.56
C ALA A 58 4.50 -3.77 -3.73
N ALA A 59 5.66 -3.40 -4.30
CA ALA A 59 6.82 -4.28 -4.37
C ALA A 59 7.33 -4.69 -2.98
N ALA A 60 7.40 -3.73 -2.05
CA ALA A 60 7.78 -4.02 -0.67
C ALA A 60 6.71 -4.83 0.09
N TRP A 61 5.43 -4.62 -0.21
CA TRP A 61 4.29 -5.33 0.37
C TRP A 61 4.23 -6.80 -0.07
N THR A 62 4.39 -7.04 -1.38
CA THR A 62 4.44 -8.39 -1.96
C THR A 62 5.69 -9.17 -1.55
N SER A 63 6.78 -8.48 -1.22
CA SER A 63 7.95 -9.10 -0.60
C SER A 63 7.69 -9.56 0.84
N GLU A 64 6.67 -9.02 1.51
CA GLU A 64 6.33 -9.32 2.91
C GLU A 64 5.15 -10.30 3.03
N GLY A 65 4.31 -10.40 1.99
CA GLY A 65 3.25 -11.39 1.86
C GLY A 65 3.55 -12.38 0.74
N VAL A 66 4.07 -13.57 1.08
CA VAL A 66 4.23 -14.66 0.10
C VAL A 66 2.85 -15.17 -0.32
N SER A 67 2.28 -14.59 -1.38
CA SER A 67 1.34 -15.31 -2.25
C SER A 67 1.53 -14.89 -3.69
N LYS A 68 1.94 -15.87 -4.48
CA LYS A 68 2.16 -15.80 -5.93
C LYS A 68 0.83 -15.53 -6.62
N LYS A 69 0.78 -14.45 -7.41
CA LYS A 69 -0.02 -14.21 -8.65
C LYS A 69 -0.71 -12.85 -8.62
N LEU A 70 -0.15 -11.86 -9.33
CA LEU A 70 -0.90 -11.21 -10.42
C LEU A 70 0.05 -10.43 -11.35
N PRO A 71 -0.14 -10.49 -12.68
CA PRO A 71 0.64 -9.70 -13.63
C PRO A 71 0.27 -8.21 -13.51
N ARG A 72 1.29 -7.35 -13.54
CA ARG A 72 1.13 -5.91 -13.73
C ARG A 72 0.29 -5.64 -14.99
N LYS A 73 -0.90 -5.07 -14.83
CA LYS A 73 -1.58 -4.37 -15.93
C LYS A 73 -2.14 -3.03 -15.49
N SER A 74 -1.83 -2.06 -16.34
CA SER A 74 -2.57 -0.84 -16.66
C SER A 74 -2.36 0.36 -15.74
N GLN A 75 -1.32 1.14 -16.07
CA GLN A 75 -1.49 2.58 -16.03
C GLN A 75 -2.35 2.96 -17.24
N SER A 76 -3.60 3.30 -16.93
CA SER A 76 -4.59 3.87 -17.81
C SER A 76 -3.99 5.04 -18.60
N GLY A 77 -4.07 4.94 -19.93
CA GLY A 77 -3.77 6.06 -20.80
C GLY A 77 -4.72 7.22 -20.53
N LYS A 78 -4.17 8.43 -20.57
CA LYS A 78 -4.94 9.61 -20.98
C LYS A 78 -4.16 10.28 -22.10
N LEU A 79 -4.71 10.15 -23.31
CA LEU A 79 -4.45 11.03 -24.43
C LEU A 79 -4.80 12.48 -24.03
N GLN A 80 -3.94 13.42 -24.40
CA GLN A 80 -4.34 14.74 -24.89
C GLN A 80 -3.47 14.97 -26.14
N ALA A 81 -4.02 14.74 -27.34
CA ALA A 81 -4.82 15.65 -28.16
C ALA A 81 -3.94 16.65 -28.94
N ASN A 82 -3.96 16.44 -30.26
CA ASN A 82 -3.39 17.22 -31.36
C ASN A 82 -3.11 18.70 -31.10
N HIS A 83 -1.95 19.16 -31.56
CA HIS A 83 -1.77 20.51 -32.04
C HIS A 83 -1.12 20.44 -33.43
N GLN A 84 -1.93 20.70 -34.46
CA GLN A 84 -1.51 21.22 -35.75
C GLN A 84 -2.50 22.32 -36.13
#